data_AF-A0A9D9JMI7-F1
#
_entry.id   AF-A0A9D9JMI7-F1
#
_cell.length_a   1.000
_cell.length_b   1.000
_cell.length_c   1.000
_cell.angle_alpha   90.00
_cell.angle_beta   90.00
_cell.angle_gamma   90.00
#
_symmetry.space_group_name_H-M   'P 1'
#
loop_
_entity.id
_entity.type
_entity.pdbx_description
1 polymer ?
#
loop_
_entity_poly.entity_id
_entity_poly.type
_entity_poly.pdbx_seq_one_letter_code
_entity_poly.pdbx_strand_id
1 'polypeptide(L)'
;YVIRTEPAEQVRNGGTVTVYVSIGDRVKVPDLYGKPYQQAAVELQRAGLVVRTVTPQSCEQIRQYIASFDCDQFPDGGVVSASLQWNSWVPRGSPIDIAYYEKQQ
;
A
#
# COMPACT_ATOMS: atom_id res chain seq x y z
N TYR A 1 26.06 18.72 1.86
CA TYR A 1 24.75 18.68 2.53
C TYR A 1 23.71 18.37 1.48
N VAL A 2 23.38 17.09 1.34
CA VAL A 2 22.28 16.61 0.48
C VAL A 2 21.26 16.00 1.41
N ILE A 3 20.03 16.48 1.33
CA ILE A 3 18.88 16.05 2.10
C ILE A 3 17.94 15.34 1.13
N ARG A 4 17.54 14.13 1.53
CA ARG A 4 16.62 13.20 0.88
C ARG A 4 17.11 12.52 -0.39
N THR A 5 17.59 11.30 -0.18
CA THR A 5 17.42 10.21 -1.14
C THR A 5 16.85 9.04 -0.35
N GLU A 6 15.53 8.89 -0.35
CA GLU A 6 14.90 7.59 -0.11
C GLU A 6 14.84 6.94 -1.50
N PRO A 7 15.82 6.12 -1.91
CA PRO A 7 15.69 5.40 -3.16
C PRO A 7 14.58 4.36 -2.97
N ALA A 8 13.43 4.68 -3.55
CA ALA A 8 12.53 3.79 -4.25
C ALA A 8 12.82 2.31 -3.96
N GLU A 9 12.17 1.78 -2.93
CA GLU A 9 12.15 0.34 -2.74
C GLU A 9 11.53 -0.27 -4.00
N GLN A 10 12.31 -1.17 -4.59
CA GLN A 10 12.12 -1.71 -5.91
C GLN A 10 10.76 -2.39 -6.05
N VAL A 11 9.75 -1.69 -6.55
CA VAL A 11 8.63 -2.35 -7.23
C VAL A 11 9.09 -2.74 -8.63
N ARG A 12 10.04 -3.68 -8.68
CA ARG A 12 10.25 -4.52 -9.85
C ARG A 12 9.54 -5.84 -9.59
N ASN A 13 8.31 -5.95 -10.05
CA ASN A 13 7.92 -7.12 -10.81
C ASN A 13 6.68 -6.84 -11.66
N GLY A 14 6.87 -6.99 -12.97
CA GLY A 14 5.91 -7.26 -14.01
C GLY A 14 4.44 -7.00 -13.71
N GLY A 15 3.99 -5.82 -14.09
CA GLY A 15 2.57 -5.50 -14.22
C GLY A 15 2.32 -4.71 -15.48
N THR A 16 2.92 -5.08 -16.61
CA THR A 16 2.46 -4.62 -17.93
C THR A 16 1.12 -5.28 -18.20
N VAL A 17 0.09 -4.88 -17.46
CA VAL A 17 -1.28 -5.14 -17.84
C VAL A 17 -1.61 -4.01 -18.80
N THR A 18 -1.10 -4.13 -20.03
CA THR A 18 -1.60 -3.41 -21.20
C THR A 18 -2.99 -3.97 -21.49
N VAL A 19 -3.94 -3.70 -20.60
CA VAL A 19 -5.34 -3.86 -20.93
C VAL A 19 -5.78 -2.51 -21.41
N TYR A 20 -6.12 -2.48 -22.70
CA TYR A 20 -7.00 -1.48 -23.28
C TYR A 20 -8.34 -1.50 -22.50
N VAL A 21 -8.37 -0.96 -21.27
CA VAL A 21 -9.62 -0.67 -20.59
C VAL A 21 -10.03 0.69 -21.10
N SER A 22 -11.01 0.66 -21.98
CA SER A 22 -11.71 1.81 -22.52
C SER A 22 -11.94 2.89 -21.44
N ILE A 23 -11.19 3.99 -21.60
CA ILE A 23 -11.60 5.39 -21.41
C ILE A 23 -12.73 5.63 -20.39
N GLY A 24 -12.38 6.03 -19.17
CA GLY A 24 -13.34 6.69 -18.27
C GLY A 24 -12.96 6.69 -16.79
N ASP A 25 -13.08 5.54 -16.13
CA ASP A 25 -13.12 5.46 -14.66
C ASP A 25 -11.78 4.98 -14.08
N ARG A 26 -10.76 5.85 -14.08
CA ARG A 26 -9.55 5.65 -13.29
C ARG A 26 -9.70 6.36 -11.96
N VAL A 27 -9.29 5.68 -10.89
CA VAL A 27 -9.34 6.20 -9.53
C VAL A 27 -7.92 6.31 -8.99
N LYS A 28 -7.68 7.36 -8.21
CA LYS A 28 -6.37 7.58 -7.59
C LYS A 28 -6.32 6.77 -6.29
N VAL A 29 -5.25 6.01 -6.10
CA VAL A 29 -5.00 5.32 -4.83
C VAL A 29 -4.56 6.37 -3.79
N PRO A 30 -5.35 6.60 -2.72
CA PRO A 30 -4.96 7.52 -1.66
C PRO A 30 -3.75 6.95 -0.89
N ASP A 31 -2.92 7.84 -0.33
CA ASP A 31 -1.86 7.43 0.58
C ASP A 31 -2.47 7.10 1.95
N LEU A 32 -2.32 5.85 2.38
CA LEU A 32 -2.89 5.33 3.61
C LEU A 32 -1.80 4.86 4.58
N TYR A 33 -0.55 5.22 4.29
CA TYR A 33 0.59 4.81 5.09
C TYR A 33 0.45 5.31 6.53
N GLY A 34 0.58 4.40 7.49
CA GLY A 34 0.40 4.69 8.92
C GLY A 34 -1.05 4.88 9.37
N LYS A 35 -2.04 4.80 8.46
CA LYS A 35 -3.46 4.83 8.84
C LYS A 35 -3.94 3.44 9.27
N PRO A 36 -4.97 3.35 10.14
CA PRO A 36 -5.57 2.07 10.50
C PRO A 36 -6.11 1.34 9.27
N TYR A 37 -5.78 0.05 9.12
CA TYR A 37 -6.21 -0.77 7.98
C TYR A 37 -7.72 -0.76 7.76
N GLN A 38 -8.51 -0.64 8.84
CA GLN A 38 -9.97 -0.54 8.76
C GLN A 38 -10.41 0.75 8.06
N GLN A 39 -9.82 1.90 8.42
CA GLN A 39 -10.11 3.16 7.76
C GLN A 39 -9.58 3.16 6.33
N ALA A 40 -8.36 2.63 6.14
CA ALA A 40 -7.75 2.48 4.83
C ALA A 40 -8.63 1.67 3.88
N ALA A 41 -9.15 0.53 4.33
CA ALA A 41 -10.03 -0.31 3.52
C ALA A 41 -11.30 0.43 3.09
N VAL A 42 -11.90 1.22 3.99
CA VAL A 42 -13.07 2.06 3.68
C VAL A 42 -12.71 3.17 2.70
N GLU A 43 -11.56 3.85 2.85
CA GLU A 43 -11.10 4.87 1.92
C GLU A 43 -10.84 4.30 0.52
N LEU A 44 -10.24 3.11 0.43
CA LEU A 44 -10.02 2.39 -0.83
C LEU A 44 -11.35 2.01 -1.49
N GLN A 45 -12.29 1.43 -0.73
CA GLN A 45 -13.62 1.10 -1.24
C GLN A 45 -14.39 2.32 -1.71
N ARG A 46 -14.31 3.45 -0.99
CA ARG A 46 -14.91 4.73 -1.38
C ARG A 46 -14.26 5.32 -2.63
N ALA A 47 -12.95 5.16 -2.77
CA ALA A 47 -12.24 5.51 -4.00
C ALA A 47 -12.66 4.62 -5.18
N GLY A 48 -13.38 3.52 -4.95
CA GLY A 48 -13.82 2.59 -5.98
C GLY A 48 -12.83 1.45 -6.23
N LEU A 49 -11.95 1.16 -5.28
CA LEU A 49 -11.04 0.01 -5.29
C LEU A 49 -11.67 -1.16 -4.52
N VAL A 50 -11.26 -2.38 -4.85
CA VAL A 50 -11.79 -3.58 -4.18
C VAL A 50 -10.70 -4.14 -3.27
N VAL A 51 -10.86 -3.96 -1.97
CA VAL A 51 -9.95 -4.58 -0.99
C VAL A 51 -10.20 -6.08 -0.99
N ARG A 52 -9.22 -6.84 -1.49
CA ARG A 52 -9.32 -8.29 -1.64
C ARG A 52 -8.83 -9.00 -0.38
N THR A 53 -7.67 -8.61 0.13
CA THR A 53 -7.02 -9.25 1.26
C THR A 53 -6.35 -8.21 2.15
N VAL A 54 -6.37 -8.46 3.46
CA VAL A 54 -5.70 -7.65 4.46
C VAL A 54 -4.74 -8.57 5.22
N THR A 55 -3.45 -8.43 4.93
CA THR A 55 -2.42 -9.34 5.46
C THR A 55 -1.72 -8.69 6.65
N PRO A 56 -1.75 -9.30 7.84
CA PRO A 56 -0.92 -8.83 8.95
C PRO A 56 0.56 -9.05 8.62
N GLN A 57 1.39 -8.08 8.96
CA GLN A 57 2.83 -8.15 8.84
C GLN A 57 3.47 -7.80 10.18
N SER A 58 4.38 -8.67 10.59
CA SER A 58 5.18 -8.48 11.78
C SER A 58 6.33 -7.52 11.48
N CYS A 59 6.87 -6.87 12.52
CA CYS A 59 8.04 -6.00 12.39
C CYS A 59 9.20 -6.69 11.65
N GLU A 60 9.45 -7.97 11.95
CA GLU A 60 10.50 -8.76 11.30
C GLU A 60 10.25 -8.95 9.80
N GLN A 61 9.01 -9.22 9.40
CA GLN A 61 8.64 -9.35 7.98
C GLN A 61 8.78 -8.03 7.25
N ILE A 62 8.33 -6.92 7.85
CA ILE A 62 8.46 -5.60 7.24
C ILE A 62 9.93 -5.24 7.09
N ARG A 63 10.76 -5.54 8.09
CA ARG A 63 12.22 -5.31 8.05
C ARG A 63 12.95 -6.12 6.98
N GLN A 64 12.39 -7.23 6.52
CA GLN A 64 12.95 -7.98 5.39
C GLN A 64 12.83 -7.22 4.07
N TYR A 65 11.78 -6.41 3.92
CA TYR A 65 11.57 -5.54 2.76
C TYR A 65 12.21 -4.16 2.99
N ILE A 66 11.84 -3.53 4.10
CA ILE A 66 12.24 -2.19 4.51
C ILE A 66 13.13 -2.29 5.76
N ALA A 67 14.43 -2.52 5.60
CA ALA A 67 15.36 -2.69 6.72
C ALA A 67 15.39 -1.48 7.69
N SER A 68 15.09 -0.28 7.19
CA SER A 68 15.00 0.96 7.97
C SER A 68 13.62 1.20 8.59
N PHE A 69 12.71 0.22 8.55
CA PHE A 69 11.38 0.38 9.13
C PHE A 69 11.42 0.40 10.66
N ASP A 70 10.83 1.45 11.22
CA ASP A 70 10.87 1.78 12.63
C ASP A 70 9.54 1.40 13.30
N CYS A 71 9.44 0.14 13.71
CA CYS A 71 8.23 -0.45 14.29
C CYS A 71 7.81 0.23 15.61
N ASP A 72 8.74 0.90 16.29
CA ASP A 72 8.45 1.61 17.55
C ASP A 72 7.79 2.97 17.29
N GLN A 73 8.11 3.59 16.15
CA GLN A 73 7.51 4.85 15.69
C GLN A 73 6.21 4.62 14.89
N PHE A 74 5.94 3.38 14.49
CA PHE A 74 4.82 3.05 13.63
C PHE A 74 3.60 2.59 14.44
N PRO A 75 2.39 3.12 14.18
CA PRO A 75 1.19 2.73 14.92
C PRO A 75 0.78 1.29 14.62
N ASP A 76 0.35 0.58 15.67
CA ASP A 76 -0.33 -0.72 15.55
C ASP A 76 -1.56 -0.61 14.64
N GLY A 77 -1.76 -1.62 13.80
CA GLY A 77 -2.82 -1.63 12.81
C GLY A 77 -2.60 -0.67 11.64
N GLY A 78 -1.45 0.02 11.58
CA GLY A 78 -1.11 0.95 10.51
C GLY A 78 -0.85 0.22 9.20
N VAL A 79 -1.36 0.73 8.07
CA VAL A 79 -1.03 0.17 6.75
C VAL A 79 0.39 0.56 6.38
N VAL A 80 1.19 -0.44 6.05
CA VAL A 80 2.61 -0.27 5.72
C VAL A 80 2.81 -0.28 4.22
N SER A 81 2.11 -1.15 3.51
CA SER A 81 2.21 -1.29 2.07
C SER A 81 0.93 -1.84 1.48
N ALA A 82 0.82 -1.74 0.16
CA ALA A 82 -0.27 -2.33 -0.59
C ALA A 82 0.25 -2.89 -1.91
N SER A 83 -0.50 -3.81 -2.51
CA SER A 83 -0.21 -4.36 -3.85
C SER A 83 -0.20 -3.27 -4.93
N LEU A 84 -0.92 -2.16 -4.69
CA LEU A 84 -0.96 -0.99 -5.58
C LEU A 84 -0.17 0.16 -4.96
N GLN A 85 0.58 0.87 -5.79
CA GLN A 85 1.37 2.02 -5.35
C GLN A 85 0.48 3.20 -4.95
N TRP A 86 0.84 3.86 -3.84
CA TRP A 86 0.21 5.11 -3.40
C TRP A 86 0.32 6.18 -4.46
N ASN A 87 -0.67 7.07 -4.51
CA ASN A 87 -0.79 8.15 -5.49
C ASN A 87 -0.82 7.71 -6.97
N SER A 88 -0.96 6.42 -7.26
CA SER A 88 -1.08 5.90 -8.63
C SER A 88 -2.51 5.88 -9.13
N TRP A 89 -2.67 6.01 -10.44
CA TRP A 89 -3.97 5.95 -11.12
C TRP A 89 -4.23 4.53 -11.63
N VAL A 90 -5.26 3.88 -11.09
CA VAL A 90 -5.63 2.51 -11.44
C VAL A 90 -7.08 2.46 -11.91
N PRO A 91 -7.48 1.45 -12.71
CA PRO A 91 -8.87 1.28 -13.09
C PRO A 91 -9.77 1.10 -11.85
N ARG A 92 -10.96 1.70 -11.86
CA ARG A 92 -11.98 1.44 -10.84
C ARG A 92 -12.31 -0.06 -10.81
N GLY A 93 -12.53 -0.61 -9.62
CA GLY A 93 -12.76 -2.04 -9.41
C GLY A 93 -11.48 -2.86 -9.33
N SER A 94 -10.30 -2.25 -9.44
CA SER A 94 -9.03 -2.98 -9.31
C SER A 94 -8.93 -3.62 -7.93
N PRO A 95 -8.57 -4.92 -7.86
CA PRO A 95 -8.32 -5.56 -6.57
C PRO A 95 -7.03 -5.00 -5.97
N ILE A 96 -7.08 -4.67 -4.68
CA ILE A 96 -5.94 -4.23 -3.89
C ILE A 96 -5.84 -5.11 -2.65
N ASP A 97 -4.64 -5.63 -2.40
CA ASP A 97 -4.30 -6.24 -1.12
C ASP A 97 -3.50 -5.22 -0.30
N ILE A 98 -3.76 -5.15 0.99
CA ILE A 98 -3.07 -4.25 1.90
C ILE A 98 -2.35 -5.06 2.96
N ALA A 99 -1.16 -4.61 3.33
CA ALA A 99 -0.37 -5.16 4.41
C ALA A 99 -0.30 -4.14 5.54
N TYR A 100 -0.63 -4.57 6.75
CA TYR A 100 -0.63 -3.71 7.93
C TYR A 100 0.34 -4.22 8.99
N TYR A 101 0.90 -3.31 9.76
CA TYR A 101 1.76 -3.64 10.87
C TYR A 101 0.91 -4.16 12.03
N GLU A 102 1.20 -5.40 12.43
CA GLU A 102 0.64 -6.00 13.62
C GLU A 102 1.73 -6.12 14.68
N LYS A 103 1.51 -5.47 15.82
CA LYS A 103 2.41 -5.61 16.97
C LYS A 103 2.15 -6.97 17.63
N GLN A 104 3.04 -7.92 17.41
CA GLN A 104 3.02 -9.17 18.18
C GLN A 104 3.26 -8.83 19.66
N GLN A 105 2.29 -9.17 20.52
CA GLN A 105 2.33 -8.95 21.97
C GLN A 105 3.37 -9.84 22.65
#